data_AF-X1NQI5-F1
#
_entry.id   AF-X1NQI5-F1
#
_cell.length_a   1.000
_cell.length_b   1.000
_cell.length_c   1.000
_cell.angle_alpha   90.00
_cell.angle_beta   90.00
_cell.angle_gamma   90.00
#
_symmetry.space_group_name_H-M   'P 1'
#
loop_
_entity.id
_entity.type
_entity.pdbx_description
1 polymer ?
#
loop_
_entity_poly.entity_id
_entity_poly.type
_entity_poly.pdbx_seq_one_letter_code
_entity_poly.pdbx_strand_id
1 'polypeptide(L)'
;MGDSYREKVLTHKPLRTKNLPRVSGEVKLEKELFGWRLSSGREHIDCTSETEARYLKVWLEAGLESVKIPKDEDYLKEIVPKLESLKQRTDEVFEDYLGSILDLRLRQRLLHQLWQEVTR
;
A
#
# COMPACT_ATOMS: atom_id res chain seq x y z
N MET A 1 -1.90 -8.81 -8.26
CA MET A 1 -1.07 -8.46 -7.08
C MET A 1 -1.11 -9.50 -5.98
N GLY A 2 -2.27 -10.14 -5.72
CA GLY A 2 -2.44 -11.13 -4.65
C GLY A 2 -1.46 -12.31 -4.66
N ASP A 3 -1.11 -12.85 -5.83
CA ASP A 3 -0.19 -14.00 -5.91
C ASP A 3 1.23 -13.66 -5.46
N SER A 4 1.76 -12.50 -5.87
CA SER A 4 3.09 -12.05 -5.41
C SER A 4 3.11 -11.77 -3.91
N TYR A 5 1.99 -11.34 -3.32
CA TYR A 5 1.88 -11.16 -1.88
C TYR A 5 1.91 -12.52 -1.15
N ARG A 6 1.14 -13.50 -1.63
CA ARG A 6 1.13 -14.85 -1.08
C ARG A 6 2.48 -15.55 -1.20
N GLU A 7 3.12 -15.44 -2.36
CA GLU A 7 4.34 -16.18 -2.66
C GLU A 7 5.59 -15.57 -2.02
N LYS A 8 5.69 -14.24 -1.98
CA LYS A 8 6.90 -13.55 -1.49
C LYS A 8 6.79 -13.13 -0.03
N VAL A 9 5.64 -12.62 0.39
CA VAL A 9 5.47 -12.11 1.76
C VAL A 9 5.06 -13.22 2.72
N LEU A 10 4.03 -14.02 2.40
CA LEU A 10 3.49 -14.98 3.37
C LEU A 10 4.41 -16.18 3.65
N THR A 11 5.38 -16.45 2.77
CA THR A 11 6.35 -17.54 2.89
C THR A 11 7.55 -17.18 3.77
N HIS A 12 7.87 -15.89 3.93
CA HIS A 12 9.03 -15.42 4.69
C HIS A 12 8.70 -15.17 6.17
N LYS A 13 8.90 -16.18 7.03
CA LYS A 13 8.69 -16.08 8.48
C LYS A 13 9.96 -15.57 9.18
N PRO A 14 9.87 -14.78 10.26
CA PRO A 14 8.66 -14.40 11.00
C PRO A 14 7.96 -13.16 10.44
N LEU A 15 6.62 -13.21 10.47
CA LEU A 15 5.74 -12.13 10.03
C LEU A 15 5.11 -11.43 11.25
N ARG A 16 4.97 -10.11 11.18
CA ARG A 16 4.10 -9.33 12.06
C ARG A 16 2.88 -8.83 11.28
N THR A 17 1.70 -8.89 11.87
CA THR A 17 0.49 -8.31 11.28
C THR A 17 0.32 -6.88 11.78
N LYS A 18 0.03 -5.96 10.87
CA LYS A 18 -0.30 -4.57 11.19
C LYS A 18 -1.64 -4.23 10.56
N ASN A 19 -2.54 -3.66 11.37
CA ASN A 19 -3.79 -3.12 10.88
C ASN A 19 -3.53 -1.76 10.24
N LEU A 20 -4.12 -1.56 9.08
CA LEU A 20 -4.04 -0.33 8.31
C LEU A 20 -5.28 0.53 8.61
N PRO A 21 -5.16 1.86 8.69
CA PRO A 21 -6.32 2.72 8.84
C PRO A 21 -7.22 2.58 7.61
N ARG A 22 -8.47 2.98 7.75
CA ARG A 22 -9.33 3.05 6.57
C ARG A 22 -8.86 4.19 5.70
N VAL A 23 -8.68 3.91 4.42
CA VAL A 23 -8.30 4.93 3.45
C VAL A 23 -9.41 5.96 3.37
N SER A 24 -9.15 7.15 3.89
CA SER A 24 -10.10 8.27 3.92
C SER A 24 -9.47 9.53 3.34
N GLY A 25 -8.82 9.39 2.19
CA GLY A 25 -8.20 10.49 1.44
C GLY A 25 -6.82 10.12 0.91
N GLU A 26 -6.04 11.16 0.61
CA GLU A 26 -4.64 11.02 0.15
C GLU A 26 -3.77 10.40 1.25
N VAL A 27 -2.92 9.44 0.85
CA VAL A 27 -1.96 8.78 1.74
C VAL A 27 -0.64 9.56 1.72
N LYS A 28 -0.23 10.06 2.89
CA LYS A 28 0.98 10.89 3.05
C LYS A 28 2.01 10.20 3.91
N LEU A 29 3.27 10.34 3.52
CA LEU A 29 4.44 9.89 4.28
C LEU A 29 5.12 11.12 4.88
N GLU A 30 5.20 11.15 6.21
CA GLU A 30 5.76 12.26 6.98
C GLU A 30 6.94 11.73 7.81
N LYS A 31 8.07 12.46 7.78
CA LYS A 31 9.23 12.12 8.61
C LYS A 31 9.05 12.71 9.99
N GLU A 32 9.12 11.87 11.02
CA GLU A 32 9.00 12.24 12.43
C GLU A 32 10.37 12.19 13.12
N LEU A 33 10.45 12.75 14.34
CA LEU A 33 11.70 12.80 15.12
C LEU A 33 12.31 11.40 15.38
N PHE A 34 11.48 10.36 15.47
CA PHE A 34 11.90 8.99 15.80
C PHE A 34 11.44 7.94 14.78
N GLY A 35 11.12 8.34 13.55
CA GLY A 35 10.68 7.40 12.53
C GLY A 35 9.88 8.05 11.41
N TRP A 36 8.89 7.31 10.92
CA TRP A 36 8.04 7.74 9.81
C TRP A 36 6.58 7.58 10.19
N ARG A 37 5.75 8.50 9.75
CA ARG A 37 4.30 8.44 9.92
C ARG A 37 3.63 8.30 8.56
N LEU A 38 2.74 7.32 8.46
CA LEU A 38 1.85 7.13 7.33
C LEU A 38 0.46 7.64 7.72
N SER A 39 0.06 8.75 7.12
CA SER A 39 -1.21 9.45 7.42
C SER A 39 -2.21 9.21 6.29
N SER A 40 -3.45 8.85 6.62
CA SER A 40 -4.58 8.82 5.67
C SER A 40 -5.79 9.52 6.27
N GLY A 41 -6.09 10.71 5.74
CA GLY A 41 -7.15 11.56 6.28
C GLY A 41 -6.88 11.95 7.74
N ARG A 42 -7.69 11.41 8.66
CA ARG A 42 -7.60 11.68 10.11
C ARG A 42 -6.84 10.59 10.88
N GLU A 43 -6.59 9.45 10.26
CA GLU A 43 -5.91 8.33 10.89
C GLU A 43 -4.43 8.30 10.48
N HIS A 44 -3.58 7.76 11.35
CA HIS A 44 -2.15 7.64 11.10
C HIS A 44 -1.56 6.36 11.70
N ILE A 45 -0.43 5.94 11.15
CA ILE A 45 0.38 4.84 11.64
C ILE A 45 1.82 5.29 11.78
N ASP A 46 2.39 5.07 12.97
CA ASP A 46 3.84 5.22 13.16
C ASP A 46 4.59 3.96 12.67
N CYS A 47 5.70 4.20 11.99
CA CYS A 47 6.56 3.22 11.34
C CYS A 47 7.99 3.41 11.84
N THR A 48 8.71 2.30 12.04
CA THR A 48 10.06 2.35 12.62
C THR A 48 11.12 2.71 11.58
N SER A 49 10.83 2.55 10.29
CA SER A 49 11.72 2.91 9.19
C SER A 49 10.97 3.43 7.97
N GLU A 50 11.68 4.13 7.09
CA GLU A 50 11.14 4.59 5.80
C GLU A 50 10.65 3.42 4.96
N THR A 51 11.42 2.33 4.94
CA THR A 51 11.11 1.12 4.17
C THR A 51 9.79 0.49 4.65
N GLU A 52 9.57 0.42 5.97
CA GLU A 52 8.28 -0.03 6.51
C GLU A 52 7.15 0.90 6.07
N ALA A 53 7.35 2.22 6.15
CA ALA A 53 6.33 3.19 5.80
C ALA A 53 5.94 3.11 4.31
N ARG A 54 6.93 2.97 3.42
CA ARG A 54 6.75 2.75 1.98
C ARG A 54 6.05 1.44 1.67
N TYR A 55 6.44 0.35 2.37
CA TYR A 55 5.75 -0.93 2.26
C TYR A 55 4.27 -0.79 2.61
N LEU A 56 3.95 -0.16 3.75
CA LEU A 56 2.57 0.00 4.21
C LEU A 56 1.77 0.92 3.31
N LYS A 57 2.40 1.95 2.73
CA LYS A 57 1.77 2.85 1.77
C LYS A 57 1.19 2.08 0.58
N VAL A 58 1.95 1.16 -0.02
CA VAL A 58 1.50 0.37 -1.18
C VAL A 58 0.19 -0.38 -0.88
N TRP A 59 0.12 -1.03 0.28
CA TRP A 59 -1.03 -1.82 0.68
C TRP A 59 -2.21 -0.97 1.16
N LEU A 60 -1.91 0.14 1.83
CA LEU A 60 -2.92 1.11 2.25
C LEU A 60 -3.59 1.72 1.03
N GLU A 61 -2.84 2.18 0.04
CA GLU A 61 -3.39 2.71 -1.21
C GLU A 61 -4.16 1.66 -2.01
N ALA A 62 -3.81 0.38 -1.88
CA ALA A 62 -4.56 -0.74 -2.44
C ALA A 62 -5.83 -1.11 -1.62
N GLY A 63 -6.10 -0.42 -0.51
CA GLY A 63 -7.31 -0.58 0.29
C GLY A 63 -7.33 -1.80 1.22
N LEU A 64 -6.17 -2.39 1.52
CA LEU A 64 -6.12 -3.49 2.50
C LEU A 64 -6.35 -2.96 3.92
N GLU A 65 -7.18 -3.63 4.71
CA GLU A 65 -7.41 -3.30 6.13
C GLU A 65 -6.32 -3.88 7.06
N SER A 66 -5.64 -4.94 6.62
CA SER A 66 -4.53 -5.53 7.37
C SER A 66 -3.48 -6.11 6.45
N VAL A 67 -2.21 -5.99 6.85
CA VAL A 67 -1.09 -6.56 6.08
C VAL A 67 -0.08 -7.22 7.00
N LYS A 68 0.44 -8.36 6.55
CA LYS A 68 1.63 -8.99 7.11
C LYS A 68 2.89 -8.32 6.59
N ILE A 69 3.82 -8.09 7.49
CA ILE A 69 5.11 -7.44 7.27
C ILE A 69 6.20 -8.43 7.71
N PRO A 70 7.17 -8.77 6.84
CA PRO A 70 8.38 -9.48 7.24
C PRO A 70 9.14 -8.69 8.31
N LYS A 71 9.64 -9.36 9.36
CA LYS A 71 10.50 -8.68 10.35
C LYS A 71 11.92 -8.40 9.82
N ASP A 72 12.29 -9.05 8.72
CA ASP A 72 13.57 -8.89 8.06
C ASP A 72 13.57 -7.57 7.25
N GLU A 73 14.40 -6.63 7.68
CA GLU A 73 14.49 -5.30 7.06
C GLU A 73 15.21 -5.34 5.71
N ASP A 74 16.21 -6.21 5.55
CA ASP A 74 16.94 -6.35 4.29
C ASP A 74 16.04 -6.97 3.22
N TYR A 75 15.25 -7.97 3.61
CA TYR A 75 14.21 -8.51 2.74
C TYR A 75 13.16 -7.46 2.34
N LEU A 76 12.72 -6.63 3.30
CA LEU A 76 11.82 -5.51 3.04
C LEU A 76 12.40 -4.54 2.01
N LYS A 77 13.67 -4.18 2.12
CA LYS A 77 14.37 -3.29 1.17
C LYS A 77 14.40 -3.87 -0.24
N GLU A 78 14.47 -5.20 -0.39
CA GLU A 78 14.44 -5.84 -1.70
C GLU A 78 13.04 -5.92 -2.33
N ILE A 79 11.99 -6.16 -1.52
CA ILE A 79 10.63 -6.35 -2.04
C ILE A 79 9.89 -5.04 -2.26
N VAL A 80 10.15 -4.00 -1.46
CA VAL A 80 9.41 -2.72 -1.54
C VAL A 80 9.50 -2.10 -2.93
N PRO A 81 10.68 -1.94 -3.57
CA PRO A 81 10.78 -1.38 -4.91
C PRO A 81 10.03 -2.22 -5.96
N LYS A 82 10.02 -3.55 -5.81
CA LYS A 82 9.30 -4.46 -6.71
C LYS A 82 7.79 -4.28 -6.57
N LEU A 83 7.29 -4.13 -5.33
CA LEU A 83 5.88 -3.90 -5.04
C LEU A 83 5.42 -2.52 -5.53
N GLU A 84 6.21 -1.48 -5.32
CA GLU A 84 5.93 -0.14 -5.83
C GLU A 84 5.88 -0.12 -7.35
N SER A 85 6.83 -0.77 -8.03
CA SER A 85 6.83 -0.87 -9.50
C SER A 85 5.60 -1.62 -10.02
N LEU A 86 5.19 -2.69 -9.35
CA LEU A 86 3.98 -3.43 -9.70
C LEU A 86 2.72 -2.59 -9.48
N LYS A 87 2.68 -1.82 -8.39
CA LYS A 87 1.59 -0.88 -8.10
C LYS A 87 1.50 0.18 -9.17
N GLN A 88 2.60 0.85 -9.45
CA GLN A 88 2.65 1.92 -10.44
C GLN A 88 2.16 1.44 -11.82
N ARG A 89 2.63 0.27 -12.29
CA ARG A 89 2.14 -0.30 -13.55
C ARG A 89 0.64 -0.59 -13.53
N THR A 90 0.12 -1.04 -12.39
CA THR A 90 -1.32 -1.32 -12.24
C THR A 90 -2.12 -0.02 -12.22
N ASP A 91 -1.64 0.99 -11.50
CA ASP A 91 -2.25 2.32 -11.45
C ASP A 91 -2.21 2.99 -12.84
N GLU A 92 -1.11 2.90 -13.58
CA GLU A 92 -1.01 3.40 -14.96
C GLU A 92 -2.05 2.74 -15.89
N VAL A 93 -2.23 1.42 -15.77
CA VAL A 93 -3.26 0.71 -16.52
C VAL A 93 -4.65 1.21 -16.13
N PHE A 94 -4.95 1.35 -14.83
CA PHE A 94 -6.22 1.90 -14.39
C PHE A 94 -6.44 3.33 -14.85
N GLU A 95 -5.39 4.14 -14.88
CA GLU A 95 -5.40 5.52 -15.36
C GLU A 95 -5.65 5.61 -16.86
N ASP A 96 -5.13 4.70 -17.67
CA ASP A 96 -5.45 4.63 -19.10
C ASP A 96 -6.95 4.36 -19.32
N TYR A 97 -7.54 3.44 -18.53
CA TYR A 97 -8.97 3.13 -18.62
C TYR A 97 -9.88 4.21 -18.02
N LEU A 98 -9.51 4.76 -16.87
CA LEU A 98 -10.35 5.70 -16.10
C LEU A 98 -10.02 7.17 -16.40
N GLY A 99 -8.94 7.47 -17.11
CA GLY A 99 -8.51 8.83 -17.45
C GLY A 99 -9.51 9.55 -18.36
N SER A 100 -10.34 8.79 -19.08
CA SER A 100 -11.48 9.31 -19.85
C SER A 100 -12.64 9.81 -18.97
N ILE A 101 -12.66 9.45 -17.68
CA ILE A 101 -13.68 9.87 -16.71
C ILE A 101 -13.27 11.21 -16.10
N LEU A 102 -14.02 12.26 -16.45
CA LEU A 102 -13.78 13.64 -15.97
C LEU A 102 -14.19 13.85 -14.50
N ASP A 103 -15.06 12.99 -13.95
CA ASP A 103 -15.46 13.05 -12.55
C ASP A 103 -14.40 12.39 -11.64
N LEU A 104 -13.63 13.22 -10.95
CA LEU A 104 -12.56 12.81 -10.04
C LEU A 104 -13.08 11.95 -8.87
N ARG A 105 -14.28 12.21 -8.36
CA ARG A 105 -14.85 11.44 -7.23
C ARG A 105 -15.28 10.05 -7.70
N LEU A 106 -15.90 9.97 -8.87
CA LEU A 106 -16.26 8.69 -9.48
C LEU A 106 -15.02 7.86 -9.79
N ARG A 107 -13.98 8.48 -10.37
CA ARG A 107 -12.70 7.82 -10.65
C ARG A 107 -12.03 7.29 -9.39
N GLN A 108 -11.95 8.06 -8.32
CA GLN A 108 -11.39 7.60 -7.04
C GLN A 108 -12.18 6.43 -6.44
N ARG A 109 -13.51 6.47 -6.54
CA ARG A 109 -14.37 5.37 -6.07
C ARG A 109 -14.16 4.09 -6.89
N LEU A 110 -14.07 4.20 -8.21
CA LEU A 110 -13.82 3.08 -9.11
C LEU A 110 -12.43 2.48 -8.89
N LEU A 111 -11.39 3.32 -8.75
CA LEU A 111 -10.04 2.87 -8.40
C LEU A 111 -10.05 2.04 -7.11
N HIS A 112 -10.73 2.55 -6.08
CA HIS A 112 -10.85 1.83 -4.81
C HIS A 112 -11.55 0.47 -4.98
N GLN A 113 -12.64 0.41 -5.77
CA GLN A 113 -13.35 -0.85 -6.04
C GLN A 113 -12.50 -1.85 -6.84
N LEU A 114 -11.80 -1.39 -7.88
CA LEU A 114 -10.89 -2.24 -8.67
C LEU A 114 -9.77 -2.82 -7.80
N TRP A 115 -9.20 -2.00 -6.92
CA TRP A 115 -8.19 -2.45 -5.97
C TRP A 115 -8.73 -3.52 -5.02
N GLN A 116 -9.96 -3.38 -4.50
CA GLN A 116 -10.61 -4.42 -3.69
C GLN A 116 -10.80 -5.74 -4.46
N GLU A 117 -11.14 -5.69 -5.75
CA GLU A 117 -11.31 -6.89 -6.57
C GLU A 117 -9.97 -7.58 -6.88
N VAL A 118 -8.92 -6.83 -7.18
CA VAL A 118 -7.58 -7.35 -7.52
C VAL A 118 -6.82 -7.89 -6.29
N THR A 119 -7.21 -7.45 -5.10
CA THR A 119 -6.59 -7.87 -3.83
C THR A 119 -7.37 -8.95 -3.09
N ARG A 120 -8.59 -9.28 -3.54
CA ARG A 120 -9.39 -10.40 -3.06
C ARG A 120 -8.79 -11.75 -3.42
#